data_AF-A0A4Z1I149-F1
#
_entry.id   AF-A0A4Z1I149-F1
#
_cell.length_a   1.000
_cell.length_b   1.000
_cell.length_c   1.000
_cell.angle_alpha   90.00
_cell.angle_beta   90.00
_cell.angle_gamma   90.00
#
_symmetry.space_group_name_H-M   'P 1'
#
loop_
_entity.id
_entity.type
_entity.pdbx_description
1 polymer ?
#
loop_
_entity_poly.entity_id
_entity_poly.type
_entity_poly.pdbx_seq_one_letter_code
_entity_poly.pdbx_strand_id
1 'polypeptide(L)'
;MSLYHISLPCTNLKASEEFYASVLEPLGYKTYLQTRNKTFFRPSWSFHPELSLRRDRSCGPIGGTRITIHASSRSQVDKFYVLGLAKSNNIQSGEINDYPHAYTASIIEFDGNVIEAIYLKSWVPKVIIPFPMTPAAICGALYLTVASSIFRVLGGWYYFIFNTIGILMIADIVYMQLDSERLTQILEDSGLLSLEKRDKTSRARLASRDVD
;
A
#
# COMPACT_ATOMS: atom_id res chain seq x y z
N MET A 1 7.10 -23.56 1.35
CA MET A 1 7.28 -23.52 -0.11
C MET A 1 7.04 -22.09 -0.54
N SER A 2 8.04 -21.39 -1.11
CA SER A 2 7.90 -20.00 -1.56
C SER A 2 7.58 -19.97 -3.06
N LEU A 3 6.66 -19.09 -3.44
CA LEU A 3 6.37 -18.78 -4.83
C LEU A 3 7.39 -17.75 -5.30
N TYR A 4 8.15 -18.09 -6.36
CA TYR A 4 9.26 -17.24 -6.83
C TYR A 4 8.89 -16.37 -8.03
N HIS A 5 8.15 -16.93 -8.99
CA HIS A 5 7.79 -16.23 -10.22
C HIS A 5 6.57 -16.86 -10.90
N ILE A 6 5.64 -16.02 -11.37
CA ILE A 6 4.47 -16.42 -12.16
C ILE A 6 4.65 -15.91 -13.60
N SER A 7 4.33 -16.76 -14.58
CA SER A 7 4.35 -16.38 -16.00
C SER A 7 2.97 -16.56 -16.60
N LEU A 8 2.35 -15.45 -17.03
CA LEU A 8 1.05 -15.44 -17.66
C LEU A 8 1.18 -15.50 -19.19
N PRO A 9 0.46 -16.42 -19.86
CA PRO A 9 0.35 -16.41 -21.30
C PRO A 9 -0.53 -15.22 -21.74
N CYS A 10 -0.14 -14.57 -22.84
CA CYS A 10 -0.92 -13.52 -23.45
C CYS A 10 -0.94 -13.63 -24.98
N THR A 11 -2.03 -13.24 -25.62
CA THR A 11 -2.17 -13.21 -27.09
C THR A 11 -1.42 -12.04 -27.70
N ASN A 12 -1.60 -10.85 -27.13
CA ASN A 12 -0.99 -9.61 -27.59
C ASN A 12 -0.11 -8.98 -26.51
N LEU A 13 1.18 -9.36 -26.53
CA LEU A 13 2.17 -8.89 -25.55
C LEU A 13 2.23 -7.37 -25.39
N LYS A 14 2.03 -6.59 -26.47
CA LYS A 14 2.11 -5.13 -26.38
C LYS A 14 0.91 -4.55 -25.64
N ALA A 15 -0.29 -5.02 -25.95
CA ALA A 15 -1.49 -4.63 -25.22
C ALA A 15 -1.42 -5.06 -23.75
N SER A 16 -0.91 -6.27 -23.47
CA SER A 16 -0.78 -6.76 -22.08
C SER A 16 0.25 -5.97 -21.33
N GLU A 17 1.39 -5.68 -21.95
CA GLU A 17 2.39 -4.82 -21.34
C GLU A 17 1.83 -3.46 -20.92
N GLU A 18 1.11 -2.77 -21.81
CA GLU A 18 0.51 -1.47 -21.49
C GLU A 18 -0.54 -1.58 -20.37
N PHE A 19 -1.34 -2.65 -20.38
CA PHE A 19 -2.33 -2.91 -19.33
C PHE A 19 -1.66 -3.19 -17.97
N TYR A 20 -0.79 -4.21 -17.88
CA TYR A 20 -0.14 -4.63 -16.64
C TYR A 20 0.80 -3.56 -16.09
N ALA A 21 1.52 -2.84 -16.94
CA ALA A 21 2.34 -1.72 -16.47
C ALA A 21 1.48 -0.62 -15.81
N SER A 22 0.29 -0.34 -16.35
CA SER A 22 -0.62 0.66 -15.78
C SER A 22 -1.26 0.18 -14.48
N VAL A 23 -1.79 -1.05 -14.43
CA VAL A 23 -2.54 -1.50 -13.25
C VAL A 23 -1.64 -1.93 -12.10
N LEU A 24 -0.42 -2.42 -12.37
CA LEU A 24 0.48 -2.87 -11.31
C LEU A 24 1.33 -1.74 -10.70
N GLU A 25 1.41 -0.56 -11.33
CA GLU A 25 2.19 0.58 -10.84
C GLU A 25 1.74 1.07 -9.45
N PRO A 26 0.44 1.23 -9.15
CA PRO A 26 -0.04 1.55 -7.80
C PRO A 26 0.30 0.50 -6.75
N LEU A 27 0.45 -0.76 -7.16
CA LEU A 27 0.82 -1.89 -6.31
C LEU A 27 2.34 -1.98 -6.09
N GLY A 28 3.11 -1.04 -6.65
CA GLY A 28 4.56 -0.95 -6.45
C GLY A 28 5.38 -1.79 -7.42
N TYR A 29 4.78 -2.34 -8.47
CA TYR A 29 5.51 -3.04 -9.52
C TYR A 29 5.96 -2.08 -10.61
N LYS A 30 7.07 -2.42 -11.26
CA LYS A 30 7.60 -1.73 -12.44
C LYS A 30 8.03 -2.75 -13.48
N THR A 31 8.00 -2.34 -14.74
CA THR A 31 8.65 -3.08 -15.81
C THR A 31 10.15 -3.20 -15.50
N TYR A 32 10.65 -4.43 -15.48
CA TYR A 32 12.05 -4.73 -15.20
C TYR A 32 12.84 -5.01 -16.47
N LEU A 33 12.35 -5.91 -17.30
CA LEU A 33 13.01 -6.32 -18.54
C LEU A 33 11.97 -6.63 -19.60
N GLN A 34 12.22 -6.16 -20.82
CA GLN A 34 11.41 -6.45 -21.99
C GLN A 34 12.26 -7.19 -23.02
N THR A 35 11.66 -8.20 -23.61
CA THR A 35 12.24 -8.98 -24.69
C THR A 35 11.21 -9.08 -25.81
N ARG A 36 11.61 -9.60 -26.97
CA ARG A 36 10.69 -9.78 -28.10
C ARG A 36 9.42 -10.55 -27.73
N ASN A 37 9.50 -11.53 -26.81
CA ASN A 37 8.42 -12.46 -26.51
C ASN A 37 7.96 -12.46 -25.05
N LYS A 38 8.61 -11.69 -24.17
CA LYS A 38 8.30 -11.66 -22.74
C LYS A 38 8.54 -10.27 -22.15
N THR A 39 7.72 -9.91 -21.18
CA THR A 39 7.88 -8.71 -20.35
C THR A 39 7.86 -9.11 -18.89
N PHE A 40 8.82 -8.64 -18.10
CA PHE A 40 8.98 -8.98 -16.69
C PHE A 40 8.62 -7.78 -15.81
N PHE A 41 7.89 -8.04 -14.72
CA PHE A 41 7.51 -7.07 -13.71
C PHE A 41 8.16 -7.42 -12.39
N ARG A 42 8.69 -6.40 -11.74
CA ARG A 42 9.40 -6.50 -10.47
C ARG A 42 8.79 -5.55 -9.46
N PRO A 43 8.50 -5.99 -8.24
CA PRO A 43 8.06 -5.07 -7.20
C PRO A 43 9.23 -4.23 -6.67
N SER A 44 8.92 -3.09 -6.09
CA SER A 44 9.92 -2.15 -5.56
C SER A 44 10.76 -2.73 -4.41
N TRP A 45 10.27 -3.77 -3.72
CA TRP A 45 10.92 -4.42 -2.58
C TRP A 45 11.75 -5.66 -2.95
N SER A 46 11.81 -6.06 -4.22
CA SER A 46 12.57 -7.23 -4.67
C SER A 46 13.56 -6.87 -5.77
N PHE A 47 14.71 -7.57 -5.80
CA PHE A 47 15.65 -7.49 -6.91
C PHE A 47 15.28 -8.41 -8.07
N HIS A 48 14.38 -9.37 -7.85
CA HIS A 48 13.97 -10.38 -8.84
C HIS A 48 12.55 -10.13 -9.34
N PRO A 49 12.27 -10.33 -10.64
CA PRO A 49 10.91 -10.23 -11.16
C PRO A 49 10.04 -11.37 -10.62
N GLU A 50 8.85 -11.03 -10.16
CA GLU A 50 7.88 -11.99 -9.60
C GLU A 50 6.78 -12.34 -10.60
N LEU A 51 6.56 -11.50 -11.61
CA LEU A 51 5.53 -11.69 -12.63
C LEU A 51 6.14 -11.49 -14.02
N SER A 52 5.72 -12.29 -14.99
CA SER A 52 6.00 -12.04 -16.41
C SER A 52 4.80 -12.30 -17.29
N LEU A 53 4.77 -11.60 -18.41
CA LEU A 53 3.91 -11.87 -19.54
C LEU A 53 4.73 -12.61 -20.59
N ARG A 54 4.16 -13.63 -21.20
CA ARG A 54 4.78 -14.42 -22.25
C ARG A 54 3.82 -14.51 -23.42
N ARG A 55 4.27 -14.06 -24.60
CA ARG A 55 3.52 -14.25 -25.84
C ARG A 55 3.35 -15.74 -26.08
N ASP A 56 2.09 -16.19 -26.06
CA ASP A 56 1.74 -17.54 -26.48
C ASP A 56 1.34 -17.54 -27.95
N ARG A 57 1.69 -18.61 -28.67
CA ARG A 57 1.35 -18.81 -30.07
C ARG A 57 0.50 -20.08 -30.27
N SER A 58 0.16 -20.77 -29.19
CA SER A 58 -0.66 -21.97 -29.24
C SER A 58 -2.11 -21.64 -29.60
N CYS A 59 -2.77 -22.57 -30.28
CA CYS A 59 -4.18 -22.46 -30.69
C CYS A 59 -5.18 -22.86 -29.57
N GLY A 60 -4.70 -22.99 -28.32
CA GLY A 60 -5.52 -23.38 -27.17
C GLY A 60 -6.12 -22.18 -26.44
N PRO A 61 -7.02 -22.43 -25.46
CA PRO A 61 -7.56 -21.35 -24.63
C PRO A 61 -6.44 -20.69 -23.82
N ILE A 62 -6.36 -19.37 -23.91
CA ILE A 62 -5.46 -18.50 -23.13
C ILE A 62 -6.31 -17.82 -22.07
N GLY A 63 -5.77 -17.66 -20.86
CA GLY A 63 -6.45 -16.94 -19.77
C GLY A 63 -6.93 -17.80 -18.62
N GLY A 64 -7.84 -17.23 -17.83
CA GLY A 64 -8.51 -17.90 -16.70
C GLY A 64 -7.67 -17.99 -15.43
N THR A 65 -6.47 -17.39 -15.40
CA THR A 65 -5.65 -17.32 -14.18
C THR A 65 -6.09 -16.14 -13.33
N ARG A 66 -6.42 -16.37 -12.05
CA ARG A 66 -6.61 -15.31 -11.06
C ARG A 66 -5.33 -15.13 -10.25
N ILE A 67 -4.82 -13.91 -10.20
CA ILE A 67 -3.70 -13.53 -9.33
C ILE A 67 -4.17 -12.44 -8.37
N THR A 68 -4.04 -12.70 -7.08
CA THR A 68 -4.35 -11.75 -6.02
C THR A 68 -3.05 -11.20 -5.43
N ILE A 69 -2.87 -9.88 -5.49
CA ILE A 69 -1.67 -9.15 -5.08
C ILE A 69 -2.00 -8.31 -3.86
N HIS A 70 -1.16 -8.41 -2.83
CA HIS A 70 -1.31 -7.62 -1.62
C HIS A 70 -1.04 -6.13 -1.87
N ALA A 71 -1.98 -5.28 -1.46
CA ALA A 71 -1.87 -3.83 -1.43
C ALA A 71 -1.56 -3.38 0.00
N SER A 72 -0.69 -2.37 0.15
CA SER A 72 -0.31 -1.83 1.46
C SER A 72 -1.37 -0.93 2.10
N SER A 73 -2.35 -0.48 1.31
CA SER A 73 -3.42 0.41 1.77
C SER A 73 -4.66 0.32 0.89
N ARG A 74 -5.82 0.74 1.42
CA ARG A 74 -7.05 0.90 0.62
C ARG A 74 -6.85 1.83 -0.58
N SER A 75 -6.11 2.92 -0.41
CA SER A 75 -5.83 3.87 -1.50
C SER A 75 -5.07 3.24 -2.67
N GLN A 76 -4.20 2.26 -2.44
CA GLN A 76 -3.55 1.51 -3.53
C GLN A 76 -4.56 0.67 -4.31
N VAL A 77 -5.50 0.00 -3.62
CA VAL A 77 -6.59 -0.76 -4.24
C VAL A 77 -7.47 0.15 -5.08
N ASP A 78 -7.77 1.36 -4.59
CA ASP A 78 -8.58 2.34 -5.34
C ASP A 78 -7.88 2.82 -6.61
N LYS A 79 -6.58 3.15 -6.53
CA LYS A 79 -5.79 3.57 -7.70
C LYS A 79 -5.68 2.46 -8.73
N PHE A 80 -5.42 1.23 -8.27
CA PHE A 80 -5.44 0.02 -9.11
C PHE A 80 -6.77 -0.08 -9.85
N TYR A 81 -7.89 0.05 -9.13
CA TYR A 81 -9.23 -0.05 -9.69
C TYR A 81 -9.54 1.04 -10.73
N VAL A 82 -9.22 2.29 -10.43
CA VAL A 82 -9.46 3.44 -11.34
C VAL A 82 -8.64 3.31 -12.62
N LEU A 83 -7.36 2.92 -12.54
CA LEU A 83 -6.54 2.67 -13.73
C LEU A 83 -7.05 1.46 -14.53
N GLY A 84 -7.56 0.45 -13.84
CA GLY A 84 -8.28 -0.67 -14.43
C GLY A 84 -9.47 -0.25 -15.28
N LEU A 85 -10.34 0.60 -14.74
CA LEU A 85 -11.54 1.13 -15.41
C LEU A 85 -11.21 1.84 -16.71
N ALA A 86 -10.09 2.54 -16.77
CA ALA A 86 -9.65 3.21 -17.99
C ALA A 86 -9.20 2.23 -19.10
N LYS A 87 -8.93 0.96 -18.77
CA LYS A 87 -8.28 -0.01 -19.65
C LYS A 87 -9.10 -1.29 -19.88
N SER A 88 -10.08 -1.60 -19.04
CA SER A 88 -10.94 -2.77 -19.15
C SER A 88 -12.41 -2.43 -18.92
N ASN A 89 -13.27 -3.06 -19.72
CA ASN A 89 -14.72 -2.91 -19.63
C ASN A 89 -15.37 -3.89 -18.64
N ASN A 90 -14.61 -4.85 -18.09
CA ASN A 90 -15.14 -5.90 -17.21
C ASN A 90 -14.41 -5.90 -15.87
N ILE A 91 -15.08 -5.33 -14.88
CA ILE A 91 -14.49 -5.01 -13.59
C ILE A 91 -15.47 -5.39 -12.48
N GLN A 92 -14.93 -6.03 -11.45
CA GLN A 92 -15.68 -6.44 -10.27
C GLN A 92 -15.06 -5.75 -9.05
N SER A 93 -15.77 -4.76 -8.51
CA SER A 93 -15.44 -4.12 -7.23
C SER A 93 -16.32 -4.68 -6.13
N GLY A 94 -15.77 -4.94 -4.96
CA GLY A 94 -16.57 -5.32 -3.80
C GLY A 94 -15.71 -5.93 -2.70
N GLU A 95 -16.17 -5.80 -1.46
CA GLU A 95 -15.70 -6.64 -0.36
C GLU A 95 -16.08 -8.09 -0.70
N ILE A 96 -15.09 -8.93 -0.92
CA ILE A 96 -15.32 -10.36 -1.10
C ILE A 96 -15.45 -10.98 0.29
N ASN A 97 -16.59 -11.61 0.55
CA ASN A 97 -16.93 -12.25 1.83
C ASN A 97 -15.96 -13.38 2.25
N ASP A 98 -15.09 -13.84 1.35
CA ASP A 98 -14.11 -14.89 1.60
C ASP A 98 -13.05 -14.48 2.63
N TYR A 99 -12.80 -13.17 2.75
CA TYR A 99 -11.84 -12.62 3.71
C TYR A 99 -12.49 -11.54 4.58
N PRO A 100 -12.85 -11.84 5.84
CA PRO A 100 -13.35 -10.84 6.77
C PRO A 100 -12.37 -9.68 6.89
N HIS A 101 -12.86 -8.45 6.72
CA HIS A 101 -12.07 -7.21 6.78
C HIS A 101 -11.05 -6.99 5.63
N ALA A 102 -11.20 -7.71 4.52
CA ALA A 102 -10.48 -7.40 3.30
C ALA A 102 -11.17 -6.30 2.49
N TYR A 103 -10.38 -5.42 1.89
CA TYR A 103 -10.83 -4.50 0.86
C TYR A 103 -10.20 -4.91 -0.46
N THR A 104 -11.03 -5.28 -1.43
CA THR A 104 -10.61 -5.93 -2.68
C THR A 104 -11.15 -5.25 -3.92
N ALA A 105 -10.38 -5.33 -4.99
CA ALA A 105 -10.82 -4.93 -6.33
C ALA A 105 -10.24 -5.90 -7.36
N SER A 106 -11.07 -6.35 -8.30
CA SER A 106 -10.69 -7.29 -9.37
C SER A 106 -10.93 -6.69 -10.75
N ILE A 107 -9.97 -6.87 -11.66
CA ILE A 107 -10.03 -6.45 -13.06
C ILE A 107 -9.81 -7.67 -13.94
N ILE A 108 -10.64 -7.82 -14.97
CA ILE A 108 -10.47 -8.87 -15.98
C ILE A 108 -9.74 -8.27 -17.18
N GLU A 109 -8.63 -8.88 -17.60
CA GLU A 109 -7.89 -8.52 -18.81
C GLU A 109 -8.58 -9.09 -20.06
N PHE A 110 -8.23 -8.60 -21.25
CA PHE A 110 -8.74 -9.08 -22.54
C PHE A 110 -8.42 -10.55 -22.83
N ASP A 111 -7.32 -11.10 -22.29
CA ASP A 111 -7.02 -12.53 -22.38
C ASP A 111 -7.78 -13.35 -21.32
N GLY A 112 -8.64 -12.73 -20.51
CA GLY A 112 -9.46 -13.42 -19.50
C GLY A 112 -8.72 -13.76 -18.20
N ASN A 113 -7.49 -13.27 -18.01
CA ASN A 113 -6.83 -13.32 -16.71
C ASN A 113 -7.51 -12.33 -15.75
N VAL A 114 -7.58 -12.69 -14.47
CA VAL A 114 -8.14 -11.85 -13.41
C VAL A 114 -7.01 -11.37 -12.50
N ILE A 115 -6.85 -10.06 -12.39
CA ILE A 115 -5.88 -9.45 -11.49
C ILE A 115 -6.68 -8.83 -10.36
N GLU A 116 -6.30 -9.15 -9.13
CA GLU A 116 -6.98 -8.68 -7.94
C GLU A 116 -5.99 -7.99 -7.00
N ALA A 117 -6.38 -6.84 -6.48
CA ALA A 117 -5.68 -6.17 -5.40
C ALA A 117 -6.43 -6.42 -4.09
N ILE A 118 -5.72 -6.87 -3.05
CA ILE A 118 -6.29 -7.11 -1.72
C ILE A 118 -5.56 -6.29 -0.66
N TYR A 119 -6.30 -5.50 0.11
CA TYR A 119 -5.83 -4.89 1.34
C TYR A 119 -6.47 -5.61 2.52
N LEU A 120 -5.66 -6.32 3.31
CA LEU A 120 -6.11 -6.94 4.55
C LEU A 120 -5.98 -5.92 5.67
N LYS A 121 -7.12 -5.52 6.27
CA LYS A 121 -7.09 -4.68 7.47
C LYS A 121 -6.51 -5.53 8.61
N SER A 122 -5.24 -5.32 8.93
CA SER A 122 -4.60 -6.02 10.04
C SER A 122 -5.34 -5.73 11.35
N TRP A 123 -5.80 -6.78 12.03
CA TRP A 123 -6.34 -6.70 13.39
C TRP A 123 -5.24 -6.80 14.44
N VAL A 124 -3.97 -6.91 14.06
CA VAL A 124 -2.90 -6.75 15.03
C VAL A 124 -3.11 -5.34 15.59
N PRO A 125 -3.35 -5.16 16.91
CA PRO A 125 -3.26 -3.82 17.48
C PRO A 125 -1.94 -3.24 16.97
N LYS A 126 -1.83 -1.92 16.81
CA LYS A 126 -0.50 -1.31 16.78
C LYS A 126 0.16 -1.69 18.12
N VAL A 127 0.68 -2.91 18.23
CA VAL A 127 1.80 -3.24 19.07
C VAL A 127 2.80 -2.28 18.52
N ILE A 128 2.98 -1.21 19.28
CA ILE A 128 4.00 -0.22 19.10
C ILE A 128 5.27 -1.06 18.96
N ILE A 129 5.63 -1.42 17.74
CA ILE A 129 7.00 -1.73 17.40
C ILE A 129 7.63 -0.39 17.73
N PRO A 130 8.40 -0.26 18.83
CA PRO A 130 9.06 1.00 19.09
C PRO A 130 9.81 1.31 17.80
N PHE A 131 9.51 2.48 17.24
CA PHE A 131 10.04 2.98 15.97
C PHE A 131 11.48 2.50 15.74
N PRO A 132 11.94 2.30 14.48
CA PRO A 132 13.37 2.17 14.23
C PRO A 132 14.03 3.40 14.85
N MET A 133 14.62 3.21 16.02
CA MET A 133 15.14 4.28 16.84
C MET A 133 16.25 4.88 15.99
N THR A 134 16.03 6.08 15.46
CA THR A 134 16.99 6.67 14.53
C THR A 134 18.37 6.66 15.20
N PRO A 135 19.48 6.54 14.45
CA PRO A 135 20.81 6.57 15.07
C PRO A 135 20.98 7.78 16.01
N ALA A 136 20.34 8.91 15.68
CA ALA A 136 20.26 10.09 16.53
C ALA A 136 19.50 9.86 17.85
N ALA A 137 18.37 9.14 17.85
CA ALA A 137 17.62 8.82 19.06
C ALA A 137 18.37 7.84 19.97
N ILE A 138 19.07 6.85 19.39
CA ILE A 138 19.94 5.93 20.15
C ILE A 138 21.10 6.69 20.80
N CYS A 139 21.78 7.54 20.03
CA CYS A 139 22.86 8.40 20.53
C CYS A 139 22.36 9.39 21.59
N GLY A 140 21.14 9.94 21.43
CA GLY A 140 20.52 10.83 22.41
C GLY A 140 20.22 10.12 23.74
N ALA A 141 19.67 8.90 23.69
CA ALA A 141 19.42 8.09 24.88
C ALA A 141 20.73 7.68 25.60
N LEU A 142 21.77 7.33 24.84
CA LEU A 142 23.11 7.05 25.38
C LEU A 142 23.73 8.31 26.00
N TYR A 143 23.60 9.47 25.35
CA TYR A 143 24.10 10.73 25.88
C TYR A 143 23.41 11.09 27.21
N LEU A 144 22.08 10.97 27.26
CA LEU A 144 21.31 11.26 28.47
C LEU A 144 21.64 10.31 29.63
N THR A 145 21.87 9.02 29.36
CA THR A 145 22.24 8.04 30.40
C THR A 145 23.66 8.27 30.94
N VAL A 146 24.61 8.62 30.06
CA VAL A 146 25.98 8.98 30.47
C VAL A 146 25.98 10.30 31.24
N ALA A 147 25.30 11.34 30.74
CA ALA A 147 25.16 12.62 31.44
C ALA A 147 24.49 12.44 32.81
N SER A 148 23.39 11.68 32.88
CA SER A 148 22.70 11.34 34.12
C SER A 148 23.61 10.65 35.13
N SER A 149 24.50 9.76 34.68
CA SER A 149 25.49 9.08 35.53
C SER A 149 26.57 10.03 36.06
N ILE A 150 27.03 10.98 35.23
CA ILE A 150 27.98 12.02 35.63
C ILE A 150 27.35 12.99 36.64
N PHE A 151 26.12 13.44 36.40
CA PHE A 151 25.39 14.34 37.31
C PHE A 151 25.04 13.67 38.64
N ARG A 152 24.87 12.35 38.67
CA ARG A 152 24.69 11.57 39.91
C ARG A 152 25.90 11.64 40.84
N VAL A 153 27.11 11.72 40.28
CA VAL A 153 28.37 11.83 41.03
C VAL A 153 28.62 13.26 41.52
N LEU A 154 28.09 14.27 40.82
CA LEU A 154 28.33 15.69 41.10
C LEU A 154 27.32 16.34 42.07
N GLY A 155 26.29 15.61 42.53
CA GLY A 155 25.36 16.07 43.57
C GLY A 155 23.91 16.25 43.10
N GLY A 156 22.97 15.85 43.97
CA GLY A 156 21.60 15.42 43.60
C GLY A 156 20.66 16.44 42.96
N TRP A 157 20.87 17.76 43.11
CA TRP A 157 19.90 18.76 42.60
C TRP A 157 19.92 18.87 41.07
N TYR A 158 21.09 18.74 40.43
CA TYR A 158 21.20 18.76 38.97
C TYR A 158 20.58 17.53 38.30
N TYR A 159 20.64 16.38 38.98
CA TYR A 159 20.01 15.14 38.51
C TYR A 159 18.48 15.27 38.43
N PHE A 160 17.84 15.91 39.42
CA PHE A 160 16.40 16.13 39.42
C PHE A 160 15.95 17.05 38.29
N ILE A 161 16.66 18.14 38.04
CA ILE A 161 16.32 19.12 36.99
C ILE A 161 16.47 18.51 35.59
N PHE A 162 17.53 17.76 35.32
CA PHE A 162 17.73 17.14 34.00
C PHE A 162 16.72 16.03 33.72
N ASN A 163 16.34 15.25 34.73
CA ASN A 163 15.37 14.17 34.56
C ASN A 163 13.95 14.74 34.29
N THR A 164 13.54 15.78 35.02
CA THR A 164 12.24 16.42 34.77
C THR A 164 12.14 17.08 33.40
N ILE A 165 13.19 17.77 32.94
CA ILE A 165 13.22 18.34 31.58
C ILE A 165 13.17 17.23 30.51
N GLY A 166 13.89 16.13 30.71
CA GLY A 166 13.86 14.98 29.80
C GLY A 166 12.47 14.34 29.68
N ILE A 167 11.77 14.18 30.81
CA ILE A 167 10.40 13.65 30.83
C ILE A 167 9.42 14.59 30.11
N LEU A 168 9.54 15.91 30.33
CA LEU A 168 8.68 16.90 29.68
C LEU A 168 8.87 16.92 28.16
N MET A 169 10.11 16.82 27.68
CA MET A 169 10.41 16.75 26.24
C MET A 169 9.82 15.48 25.59
N ILE A 170 9.88 14.34 26.28
CA ILE A 170 9.26 13.09 25.79
C ILE A 170 7.73 13.22 25.78
N ALA A 171 7.15 13.81 26.82
CA ALA A 171 5.71 14.02 26.90
C ALA A 171 5.18 14.92 25.76
N ASP A 172 5.92 15.97 25.41
CA ASP A 172 5.54 16.91 24.34
C ASP A 172 5.61 16.26 22.95
N ILE A 173 6.62 15.41 22.70
CA ILE A 173 6.73 14.61 21.47
C ILE A 173 5.56 13.62 21.37
N VAL A 174 5.20 12.95 22.46
CA VAL A 174 4.07 12.02 22.50
C VAL A 174 2.74 12.77 22.29
N TYR A 175 2.58 13.95 22.88
CA TYR A 175 1.38 14.77 22.72
C TYR A 175 1.18 15.24 21.27
N MET A 176 2.26 15.72 20.62
CA MET A 176 2.25 16.10 19.20
C MET A 176 1.91 14.92 18.26
N GLN A 177 2.33 13.70 18.61
CA GLN A 177 2.01 12.50 17.82
C GLN A 177 0.54 12.06 17.98
N LEU A 178 -0.01 12.15 19.19
CA LEU A 178 -1.43 11.83 19.45
C LEU A 178 -2.38 12.79 18.73
N ASP A 179 -2.01 14.07 18.62
CA ASP A 179 -2.85 15.06 17.95
C ASP A 179 -2.93 14.83 16.43
N SER A 180 -1.84 14.38 15.81
CA SER A 180 -1.80 14.00 14.39
C SER A 180 -2.71 12.80 14.07
N GLU A 181 -2.70 11.77 14.94
CA GLU A 181 -3.58 10.61 14.80
C GLU A 181 -5.06 10.98 15.04
N ARG A 182 -5.32 11.86 16.02
CA ARG A 182 -6.68 12.38 16.27
C ARG A 182 -7.20 13.19 15.08
N LEU A 183 -6.35 13.99 14.45
CA LEU A 183 -6.70 14.77 13.27
C LEU A 183 -7.06 13.86 12.08
N THR A 184 -6.32 12.77 11.89
CA THR A 184 -6.60 11.79 10.83
C THR A 184 -7.90 11.04 11.08
N GLN A 185 -8.18 10.65 12.33
CA GLN A 185 -9.44 10.01 12.73
C GLN A 185 -10.65 10.94 12.49
N ILE A 186 -10.54 12.22 12.84
CA ILE A 186 -11.60 13.24 12.61
C ILE A 186 -11.88 13.42 11.11
N LEU A 187 -10.84 13.34 10.26
CA LEU A 187 -11.00 13.42 8.80
C LEU A 187 -11.67 12.18 8.21
N GLU A 188 -11.51 11.01 8.83
CA GLU A 188 -12.24 9.79 8.47
C GLU A 188 -13.72 9.85 8.91
N ASP A 189 -13.97 10.22 10.18
CA ASP A 189 -15.31 10.29 10.77
C ASP A 189 -16.18 11.40 10.15
N SER A 190 -15.57 12.50 9.70
CA SER A 190 -16.28 13.56 8.94
C SER A 190 -16.76 13.11 7.56
N GLY A 191 -16.47 11.87 7.14
CA GLY A 191 -16.92 11.28 5.89
C GLY A 191 -16.26 11.89 4.65
N LEU A 192 -15.31 12.81 4.82
CA LEU A 192 -14.52 13.41 3.74
C LEU A 192 -13.68 12.37 3.00
N LEU A 193 -13.31 11.27 3.65
CA LEU A 193 -12.58 10.13 3.09
C LEU A 193 -13.49 8.95 2.65
N SER A 194 -14.81 9.03 2.86
CA SER A 194 -15.73 7.94 2.50
C SER A 194 -16.06 7.93 0.99
N LEU A 195 -15.69 6.85 0.30
CA LEU A 195 -15.91 6.69 -1.14
C LEU A 195 -17.38 6.47 -1.51
N GLU A 196 -18.24 5.96 -0.63
CA GLU A 196 -19.67 5.82 -0.91
C GLU A 196 -20.33 7.17 -1.22
N LYS A 197 -19.93 8.22 -0.49
CA LYS A 197 -20.42 9.59 -0.68
C LYS A 197 -19.81 10.24 -1.93
N ARG A 198 -18.55 9.93 -2.24
CA ARG A 198 -17.89 10.38 -3.47
C ARG A 198 -18.43 9.66 -4.71
N ASP A 199 -18.80 8.38 -4.65
CA ASP A 199 -19.38 7.61 -5.74
C ASP A 199 -20.77 8.16 -6.10
N LYS A 200 -21.64 8.40 -5.11
CA LYS A 200 -22.92 9.10 -5.33
C LYS A 200 -22.74 10.49 -5.96
N THR A 201 -21.76 11.26 -5.49
CA THR A 201 -21.50 12.61 -6.02
C THR A 201 -20.88 12.59 -7.42
N SER A 202 -20.01 11.61 -7.71
CA SER A 202 -19.34 11.47 -9.01
C SER A 202 -20.29 10.93 -10.06
N ARG A 203 -21.14 9.95 -9.70
CA ARG A 203 -22.23 9.46 -10.56
C ARG A 203 -23.25 10.55 -10.86
N ALA A 204 -23.61 11.37 -9.87
CA ALA A 204 -24.51 12.51 -10.08
C ALA A 204 -23.92 13.56 -11.04
N ARG A 205 -22.61 13.82 -10.98
CA ARG A 205 -21.91 14.75 -11.89
C ARG A 205 -21.72 14.21 -13.31
N LEU A 206 -21.63 12.89 -13.47
CA LEU A 206 -21.60 12.25 -14.79
C LEU A 206 -22.99 12.27 -15.43
N ALA A 207 -24.04 11.95 -14.67
CA ALA A 207 -25.42 11.98 -15.15
C ALA A 207 -25.91 13.39 -15.54
N SER A 208 -25.40 14.45 -14.90
CA SER A 208 -25.76 15.83 -15.24
C SER A 208 -25.04 16.38 -16.48
N ARG A 209 -24.05 15.65 -17.01
CA ARG A 209 -23.25 16.07 -18.18
C ARG A 209 -23.77 15.50 -19.50
N ASP A 210 -24.70 14.55 -19.43
CA ASP A 210 -25.34 13.89 -20.58
C ASP A 210 -26.69 14.54 -20.95
N VAL A 211 -27.01 15.73 -20.42
CA VAL A 211 -28.30 16.43 -20.61
C VAL A 211 -28.15 17.81 -21.29
N ASP A 212 -26.93 18.24 -21.62
CA ASP A 212 -26.66 19.43 -22.45
C ASP A 212 -26.06 19.05 -23.82
#